data_AF-A0A7D5IW80-F1
#
_entry.id   AF-A0A7D5IW80-F1
#
_cell.length_a   1.000
_cell.length_b   1.000
_cell.length_c   1.000
_cell.angle_alpha   90.00
_cell.angle_beta   90.00
_cell.angle_gamma   90.00
#
_symmetry.space_group_name_H-M   'P 1'
#
loop_
_entity.id
_entity.type
_entity.pdbx_description
1 polymer ?
#
loop_
_entity_poly.entity_id
_entity_poly.type
_entity_poly.pdbx_seq_one_letter_code
_entity_poly.pdbx_strand_id
1 'polypeptide(L)'
;MSDPNDPFADFEPYEPPPKPERGKREKPEKAPREPKPPREPKPMADWPDGRPDRGSHEGGDRRTLAILAGIAGALVVAVVVVLVIYLTQQSQQQEPAAVPVPTAPATGAIPQQTGAPQAPSASPTAEAATAGIGVNADGFTISDDAGTTVFTHAWADDAAPAVAALTELFGAAPTEDFQNGDAENYAYDIYVWEGFRLYDVFLSAGNRPRAEVPAPTFVSFDSDIDVPVTDEFGIDLDMSADEIAALGPDSGQGGSFVFGSDRNTFYQDGERRFGAAVTVEGSKVTVTYTFRAG
;
A
#
# COMPACT_ATOMS: atom_id res chain seq x y z
N MET A 1 -30.15 15.34 51.86
CA MET A 1 -29.41 16.44 52.51
C MET A 1 -28.33 16.84 51.53
N SER A 2 -28.57 17.93 50.80
CA SER A 2 -27.68 18.45 49.75
C SER A 2 -26.70 19.43 50.38
N ASP A 3 -25.46 19.42 49.88
CA ASP A 3 -24.36 20.26 50.36
C ASP A 3 -24.66 21.75 50.10
N PRO A 4 -24.67 22.62 51.13
CA PRO A 4 -24.97 24.05 50.96
C PRO A 4 -23.88 24.85 50.24
N ASN A 5 -22.77 24.22 49.83
CA ASN A 5 -21.67 24.87 49.10
C ASN A 5 -21.43 24.30 47.69
N ASP A 6 -22.41 23.62 47.08
CA ASP A 6 -22.30 23.19 45.68
C ASP A 6 -22.52 24.39 44.72
N PRO A 7 -21.47 24.89 44.04
CA PRO A 7 -21.59 26.05 43.14
C PRO A 7 -22.34 25.72 41.84
N PHE A 8 -22.81 24.49 41.66
CA PHE A 8 -23.57 24.05 40.49
C PHE A 8 -25.04 23.71 40.80
N ALA A 9 -25.50 23.93 42.05
CA ALA A 9 -26.89 23.67 42.44
C ALA A 9 -27.92 24.59 41.76
N ASP A 10 -27.49 25.73 41.20
CA ASP A 10 -28.34 26.70 40.50
C ASP A 10 -28.28 26.61 38.96
N PHE A 11 -27.66 25.56 38.40
CA PHE A 11 -27.66 25.36 36.95
C PHE A 11 -28.97 24.68 36.52
N GLU A 12 -30.00 25.49 36.30
CA GLU A 12 -31.18 25.04 35.54
C GLU A 12 -30.73 24.51 34.18
N PRO A 13 -31.25 23.36 33.70
CA PRO A 13 -30.91 22.86 32.38
C PRO A 13 -31.37 23.88 31.33
N TYR A 14 -30.42 24.44 30.59
CA TYR A 14 -30.68 25.36 29.49
C TYR A 14 -31.50 24.63 28.41
N GLU A 15 -32.80 24.93 28.34
CA GLU A 15 -33.62 24.59 27.18
C GLU A 15 -33.32 25.61 26.07
N PRO A 16 -32.69 25.19 24.96
CA PRO A 16 -32.48 26.11 23.85
C PRO A 16 -33.85 26.56 23.30
N PRO A 17 -34.02 27.85 22.95
CA PRO A 17 -35.27 28.33 22.40
C PRO A 17 -35.61 27.56 21.11
N PRO A 18 -36.90 27.30 20.83
CA PRO A 18 -37.31 26.62 19.62
C PRO A 18 -36.77 27.37 18.40
N LYS A 19 -36.08 26.64 17.51
CA LYS A 19 -35.60 27.18 16.23
C LYS A 19 -36.79 27.82 15.51
N PRO A 20 -36.68 29.05 15.00
CA PRO A 20 -37.74 29.63 14.18
C PRO A 20 -37.98 28.70 13.00
N GLU A 21 -39.23 28.30 12.80
CA GLU A 21 -39.67 27.57 11.61
C GLU A 21 -39.18 28.36 10.40
N ARG A 22 -38.32 27.72 9.61
CA ARG A 22 -37.86 28.24 8.34
C ARG A 22 -39.07 28.24 7.42
N GLY A 23 -39.83 29.33 7.44
CA GLY A 23 -40.98 29.55 6.58
C GLY A 23 -40.63 29.10 5.17
N LYS A 24 -41.48 28.24 4.60
CA LYS A 24 -41.37 27.77 3.22
C LYS A 24 -41.18 28.99 2.34
N ARG A 25 -39.96 29.17 1.85
CA ARG A 25 -39.64 30.18 0.85
C ARG A 25 -40.35 29.71 -0.41
N GLU A 26 -41.51 30.28 -0.69
CA GLU A 26 -42.17 30.13 -1.99
C GLU A 26 -41.14 30.51 -3.06
N LYS A 27 -40.81 29.53 -3.91
CA LYS A 27 -40.03 29.79 -5.13
C LYS A 27 -40.86 30.78 -5.96
N PRO A 28 -40.34 31.93 -6.39
CA PRO A 28 -41.01 32.70 -7.42
C PRO A 28 -41.08 31.81 -8.67
N GLU A 29 -42.29 31.58 -9.12
CA GLU A 29 -42.63 30.88 -10.35
C GLU A 29 -41.92 31.60 -11.51
N LYS A 30 -40.90 30.95 -12.09
CA LYS A 30 -40.21 31.47 -13.27
C LYS A 30 -41.18 31.39 -14.44
N ALA A 31 -41.58 32.56 -14.95
CA ALA A 31 -42.36 32.67 -16.18
C ALA A 31 -41.74 31.81 -17.32
N PRO A 32 -42.56 31.21 -18.19
CA PRO A 32 -42.09 30.38 -19.30
C PRO A 32 -41.12 31.16 -20.19
N ARG A 33 -39.90 30.64 -20.36
CA ARG A 33 -38.93 31.21 -21.30
C ARG A 33 -39.39 30.89 -22.72
N GLU A 34 -39.55 31.91 -23.56
CA GLU A 34 -39.79 31.75 -24.99
C GLU A 34 -38.66 30.93 -25.64
N PRO A 35 -38.97 30.06 -26.62
CA PRO A 35 -37.98 29.24 -27.29
C PRO A 35 -37.05 30.12 -28.15
N LYS A 36 -35.74 29.96 -27.97
CA LYS A 36 -34.72 30.62 -28.80
C LYS A 36 -34.86 30.17 -30.26
N PRO A 37 -34.75 31.08 -31.25
CA PRO A 37 -34.77 30.70 -32.65
C PRO A 37 -33.54 29.84 -33.03
N PRO A 38 -33.66 28.96 -34.05
CA PRO A 38 -32.56 28.10 -34.49
C PRO A 38 -31.36 28.92 -34.97
N ARG A 39 -30.15 28.55 -34.54
CA ARG A 39 -28.91 29.14 -35.04
C ARG A 39 -28.69 28.74 -36.50
N GLU A 40 -28.50 29.72 -37.36
CA GLU A 40 -28.01 29.51 -38.72
C GLU A 40 -26.59 28.91 -38.72
N PRO A 41 -26.25 27.99 -39.64
CA PRO A 41 -24.91 27.44 -39.74
C PRO A 41 -23.94 28.47 -40.34
N LYS A 42 -22.81 28.69 -39.67
CA LYS A 42 -21.71 29.54 -40.19
C LYS A 42 -21.02 28.83 -41.36
N PRO A 43 -20.63 29.55 -42.43
CA PRO A 43 -19.85 28.98 -43.51
C PRO A 43 -18.42 28.63 -43.04
N MET A 44 -17.92 27.48 -43.48
CA MET A 44 -16.55 27.03 -43.23
C MET A 44 -15.57 27.98 -43.90
N ALA A 45 -14.65 28.55 -43.13
CA ALA A 45 -13.51 29.26 -43.64
C ALA A 45 -12.39 28.25 -43.97
N ASP A 46 -11.78 28.47 -45.14
CA ASP A 46 -10.63 27.77 -45.71
C ASP A 46 -9.59 27.30 -44.70
N TRP A 47 -9.14 26.05 -44.88
CA TRP A 47 -7.87 25.56 -44.35
C TRP A 47 -6.74 25.92 -45.33
N PRO A 48 -5.68 26.63 -44.92
CA PRO A 48 -4.45 26.65 -45.67
C PRO A 48 -3.45 25.61 -45.14
N ASP A 49 -3.00 24.75 -46.04
CA ASP A 49 -1.82 23.90 -45.93
C ASP A 49 -0.54 24.69 -45.59
N GLY A 50 0.33 24.09 -44.77
CA GLY A 50 1.74 24.49 -44.70
C GLY A 50 2.44 24.31 -43.35
N ARG A 51 3.38 23.35 -43.27
CA ARG A 51 4.51 23.32 -42.31
C ARG A 51 5.79 23.78 -43.02
N PRO A 52 6.93 24.01 -42.33
CA PRO A 52 7.19 24.52 -40.96
C PRO A 52 8.19 25.71 -40.96
N ASP A 53 8.34 26.45 -39.85
CA ASP A 53 9.63 27.13 -39.57
C ASP A 53 9.91 27.36 -38.08
N ARG A 54 11.20 27.31 -37.76
CA ARG A 54 11.90 27.33 -36.48
C ARG A 54 12.39 28.76 -36.21
N GLY A 55 12.19 29.29 -34.99
CA GLY A 55 12.76 30.58 -34.60
C GLY A 55 12.59 30.92 -33.12
N SER A 56 13.73 31.02 -32.44
CA SER A 56 14.01 31.29 -31.02
C SER A 56 13.42 32.61 -30.49
N HIS A 57 13.08 32.69 -29.20
CA HIS A 57 13.27 33.89 -28.34
C HIS A 57 13.46 33.48 -26.86
N GLU A 58 14.67 33.74 -26.35
CA GLU A 58 15.04 33.80 -24.93
C GLU A 58 14.38 34.99 -24.22
N GLY A 59 14.00 34.85 -22.95
CA GLY A 59 13.73 36.01 -22.08
C GLY A 59 12.86 35.76 -20.84
N GLY A 60 13.46 35.19 -19.78
CA GLY A 60 12.87 35.01 -18.44
C GLY A 60 13.14 33.58 -17.96
N ASP A 61 13.87 33.28 -16.88
CA ASP A 61 13.90 33.94 -15.59
C ASP A 61 15.21 33.60 -14.87
N ARG A 62 16.13 34.58 -14.80
CA ARG A 62 17.29 34.53 -13.89
C ARG A 62 16.90 34.58 -12.40
N ARG A 63 15.59 34.64 -12.09
CA ARG A 63 15.04 34.61 -10.74
C ARG A 63 14.85 33.19 -10.20
N THR A 64 14.71 32.19 -11.07
CA THR A 64 14.54 30.78 -10.69
C THR A 64 15.84 30.17 -10.18
N LEU A 65 16.99 30.64 -10.68
CA LEU A 65 18.31 30.12 -10.32
C LEU A 65 18.81 30.59 -8.93
N ALA A 66 18.32 31.71 -8.41
CA ALA A 66 18.72 32.20 -7.10
C ALA A 66 18.01 31.48 -5.94
N ILE A 67 16.80 30.94 -6.17
CA ILE A 67 16.03 30.22 -5.14
C ILE A 67 16.57 28.78 -4.95
N LEU A 68 17.15 28.17 -5.99
CA LEU A 68 17.73 26.82 -5.91
C LEU A 68 19.07 26.76 -5.15
N ALA A 69 19.80 27.88 -5.03
CA ALA A 69 21.10 27.90 -4.36
C ALA A 69 21.04 27.89 -2.82
N GLY A 70 19.90 28.24 -2.21
CA GLY A 70 19.73 28.25 -0.75
C GLY A 70 19.43 26.87 -0.15
N ILE A 71 18.74 25.99 -0.89
CA ILE A 71 18.30 24.67 -0.41
C ILE A 71 19.44 23.65 -0.45
N ALA A 72 20.39 23.79 -1.39
CA ALA A 72 21.55 22.91 -1.49
C ALA A 72 22.54 23.07 -0.30
N GLY A 73 22.70 24.28 0.24
CA GLY A 73 23.62 24.54 1.35
C GLY A 73 23.16 23.94 2.70
N ALA A 74 21.84 23.92 2.95
CA ALA A 74 21.28 23.37 4.18
C ALA A 74 21.34 21.83 4.23
N LEU A 75 21.18 21.15 3.08
CA LEU A 75 21.27 19.69 2.98
C LEU A 75 22.68 19.16 3.26
N VAL A 76 23.73 19.86 2.82
CA VAL A 76 25.12 19.42 3.06
C VAL A 76 25.49 19.48 4.55
N VAL A 77 25.04 20.50 5.28
CA VAL A 77 25.31 20.60 6.73
C VAL A 77 24.57 19.49 7.50
N ALA A 78 23.34 19.17 7.12
CA ALA A 78 22.57 18.08 7.74
C ALA A 78 23.24 16.71 7.52
N VAL A 79 23.74 16.43 6.30
CA VAL A 79 24.44 15.17 5.98
C VAL A 79 25.74 15.04 6.79
N VAL A 80 26.51 16.12 6.96
CA VAL A 80 27.75 16.07 7.76
C VAL A 80 27.46 15.79 9.23
N VAL A 81 26.39 16.37 9.80
CA VAL A 81 26.00 16.12 11.20
C VAL A 81 25.57 14.66 11.39
N VAL A 82 24.77 14.10 10.47
CA VAL A 82 24.36 12.69 10.51
C VAL A 82 25.56 11.76 10.38
N LEU A 83 26.51 12.07 9.49
CA LEU A 83 27.72 11.25 9.30
C LEU A 83 28.63 11.25 10.54
N VAL A 84 28.76 12.40 11.23
CA VAL A 84 29.53 12.50 12.47
C VAL A 84 28.88 11.71 13.61
N ILE A 85 27.55 11.74 13.73
CA ILE A 85 26.79 10.95 14.72
C ILE A 85 26.92 9.45 14.42
N TYR A 86 26.86 9.06 13.15
CA TYR A 86 26.98 7.66 12.75
C TYR A 86 28.39 7.10 13.00
N LEU A 87 29.44 7.87 12.70
CA LEU A 87 30.83 7.47 12.94
C LEU A 87 31.19 7.42 14.44
N THR A 88 30.59 8.29 15.28
CA THR A 88 30.78 8.23 16.74
C THR A 88 30.00 7.09 17.40
N GLN A 89 28.87 6.65 16.83
CA GLN A 89 28.14 5.48 17.31
C GLN A 89 28.85 4.15 16.99
N GLN A 90 29.47 4.00 15.81
CA GLN A 90 30.22 2.78 15.47
C GLN A 90 31.47 2.56 16.34
N SER A 91 32.07 3.63 16.85
CA SER A 91 33.30 3.54 17.65
C SER A 91 33.07 2.97 19.07
N GLN A 92 31.81 2.84 19.51
CA GLN A 92 31.45 2.35 20.86
C GLN A 92 31.10 0.85 20.90
N GLN A 93 30.98 0.16 19.75
CA GLN A 93 30.79 -1.29 19.70
C GLN A 93 32.13 -2.02 19.54
N GLN A 94 32.95 -1.99 20.59
CA GLN A 94 34.16 -2.81 20.68
C GLN A 94 33.94 -4.00 21.63
N GLU A 95 33.83 -5.17 21.00
CA GLU A 95 34.27 -6.53 21.39
C GLU A 95 34.22 -7.00 22.86
N PRO A 96 33.72 -8.24 23.08
CA PRO A 96 34.51 -9.17 23.89
C PRO A 96 34.71 -10.57 23.25
N ALA A 97 36.00 -10.87 23.04
CA ALA A 97 36.76 -12.08 23.35
C ALA A 97 36.20 -13.48 23.03
N ALA A 98 36.87 -14.14 22.07
CA ALA A 98 36.86 -15.58 21.85
C ALA A 98 37.40 -16.36 23.06
N VAL A 99 36.73 -17.47 23.40
CA VAL A 99 37.24 -18.49 24.32
C VAL A 99 37.70 -19.71 23.51
N PRO A 100 38.92 -20.23 23.69
CA PRO A 100 39.38 -21.42 22.98
C PRO A 100 38.81 -22.69 23.63
N VAL A 101 38.42 -23.68 22.83
CA VAL A 101 38.17 -25.05 23.32
C VAL A 101 39.20 -26.02 22.72
N PRO A 102 39.69 -27.01 23.49
CA PRO A 102 40.96 -27.68 23.23
C PRO A 102 40.84 -28.87 22.26
N THR A 103 41.86 -29.02 21.43
CA THR A 103 42.14 -30.21 20.59
C THR A 103 42.61 -31.40 21.44
N ALA A 104 42.03 -32.59 21.20
CA ALA A 104 42.63 -33.89 21.56
C ALA A 104 42.04 -35.02 20.66
N PRO A 105 42.70 -36.19 20.49
CA PRO A 105 43.22 -36.65 19.21
C PRO A 105 42.43 -37.80 18.55
N ALA A 106 42.71 -38.01 17.26
CA ALA A 106 42.23 -39.15 16.46
C ALA A 106 42.93 -40.47 16.83
N THR A 107 42.19 -41.58 16.85
CA THR A 107 42.66 -42.95 16.50
C THR A 107 41.48 -43.90 16.23
N GLY A 108 41.37 -44.37 14.99
CA GLY A 108 41.41 -45.82 14.66
C GLY A 108 40.17 -46.72 14.81
N ALA A 109 39.63 -47.09 13.63
CA ALA A 109 39.19 -48.43 13.19
C ALA A 109 37.89 -49.09 13.71
N ILE A 110 37.11 -49.56 12.72
CA ILE A 110 35.88 -50.38 12.74
C ILE A 110 36.25 -51.87 12.88
N PRO A 111 35.37 -52.78 13.41
CA PRO A 111 34.30 -53.36 12.57
C PRO A 111 32.94 -53.65 13.29
N GLN A 112 31.85 -53.43 12.54
CA GLN A 112 30.56 -54.17 12.47
C GLN A 112 30.12 -55.15 13.58
N GLN A 113 29.00 -54.87 14.28
CA GLN A 113 27.65 -55.49 14.07
C GLN A 113 26.66 -55.27 15.24
N THR A 114 25.37 -55.16 14.85
CA THR A 114 24.11 -55.49 15.54
C THR A 114 23.60 -54.66 16.73
N GLY A 115 22.50 -53.93 16.48
CA GLY A 115 21.50 -53.53 17.48
C GLY A 115 21.40 -52.02 17.73
N ALA A 116 20.74 -51.26 16.85
CA ALA A 116 20.35 -49.88 17.16
C ALA A 116 18.94 -49.86 17.80
N PRO A 117 18.77 -49.28 19.01
CA PRO A 117 17.45 -48.88 19.50
C PRO A 117 16.87 -47.83 18.56
N GLN A 118 15.60 -48.00 18.15
CA GLN A 118 14.87 -46.96 17.42
C GLN A 118 14.83 -45.69 18.27
N ALA A 119 15.52 -44.64 17.80
CA ALA A 119 15.26 -43.29 18.28
C ALA A 119 13.79 -42.95 17.96
N PRO A 120 13.02 -42.39 18.91
CA PRO A 120 11.69 -41.91 18.59
C PRO A 120 11.78 -40.91 17.44
N SER A 121 11.07 -41.21 16.36
CA SER A 121 10.88 -40.31 15.24
C SER A 121 10.29 -39.01 15.79
N ALA A 122 11.05 -37.92 15.74
CA ALA A 122 10.47 -36.61 15.94
C ALA A 122 9.44 -36.42 14.81
N SER A 123 8.15 -36.50 15.14
CA SER A 123 7.13 -35.92 14.27
C SER A 123 7.52 -34.46 14.06
N PRO A 124 7.48 -33.94 12.82
CA PRO A 124 7.62 -32.51 12.62
C PRO A 124 6.58 -31.84 13.50
N THR A 125 7.04 -31.00 14.42
CA THR A 125 6.15 -30.14 15.19
C THR A 125 5.50 -29.26 14.15
N ALA A 126 4.21 -29.48 13.89
CA ALA A 126 3.44 -28.60 13.04
C ALA A 126 3.61 -27.20 13.63
N GLU A 127 4.15 -26.29 12.83
CA GLU A 127 4.22 -24.88 13.18
C GLU A 127 2.83 -24.44 13.65
N ALA A 128 2.77 -23.80 14.81
CA ALA A 128 1.50 -23.40 15.38
C ALA A 128 0.84 -22.43 14.40
N ALA A 129 -0.38 -22.74 13.95
CA ALA A 129 -1.12 -21.83 13.11
C ALA A 129 -1.31 -20.51 13.87
N THR A 130 -1.08 -19.41 13.17
CA THR A 130 -1.28 -18.04 13.65
C THR A 130 -2.26 -17.37 12.70
N ALA A 131 -3.13 -16.52 13.24
CA ALA A 131 -3.97 -15.68 12.38
C ALA A 131 -3.09 -14.89 11.39
N GLY A 132 -3.56 -14.74 10.16
CA GLY A 132 -2.72 -14.20 9.09
C GLY A 132 -3.46 -13.94 7.79
N ILE A 133 -2.75 -13.38 6.83
CA ILE A 133 -3.25 -12.98 5.51
C ILE A 133 -2.66 -13.91 4.46
N GLY A 134 -3.50 -14.58 3.67
CA GLY A 134 -3.07 -15.27 2.45
C GLY A 134 -3.38 -14.41 1.23
N VAL A 135 -2.41 -14.12 0.37
CA VAL A 135 -2.62 -13.30 -0.84
C VAL A 135 -2.35 -14.13 -2.09
N ASN A 136 -3.22 -14.00 -3.09
CA ASN A 136 -3.10 -14.74 -4.34
C ASN A 136 -3.67 -13.95 -5.54
N ALA A 137 -3.68 -14.62 -6.70
CA ALA A 137 -4.17 -14.07 -7.96
C ALA A 137 -5.54 -13.42 -7.85
N ASP A 138 -6.45 -14.01 -7.10
CA ASP A 138 -7.88 -13.71 -7.13
C ASP A 138 -8.28 -12.71 -6.03
N GLY A 139 -7.42 -12.52 -5.03
CA GLY A 139 -7.75 -11.73 -3.86
C GLY A 139 -6.83 -11.99 -2.67
N PHE A 140 -7.39 -11.77 -1.48
CA PHE A 140 -6.77 -12.22 -0.24
C PHE A 140 -7.78 -12.89 0.69
N THR A 141 -7.26 -13.67 1.63
CA THR A 141 -8.00 -14.35 2.68
C THR A 141 -7.42 -14.01 4.03
N ILE A 142 -8.26 -13.97 5.06
CA ILE A 142 -7.81 -13.89 6.46
C ILE A 142 -8.15 -15.22 7.13
N SER A 143 -7.17 -15.78 7.84
CA SER A 143 -7.32 -17.00 8.62
C SER A 143 -7.20 -16.70 10.11
N ASP A 144 -7.87 -17.49 10.94
CA ASP A 144 -7.77 -17.44 12.41
C ASP A 144 -6.55 -18.21 12.93
N ASP A 145 -6.36 -18.22 14.26
CA ASP A 145 -5.29 -18.97 14.93
C ASP A 145 -5.40 -20.50 14.80
N ALA A 146 -6.53 -21.01 14.27
CA ALA A 146 -6.66 -22.42 13.93
C ALA A 146 -6.29 -22.70 12.46
N GLY A 147 -5.88 -21.67 11.70
CA GLY A 147 -5.62 -21.74 10.27
C GLY A 147 -6.89 -21.83 9.42
N THR A 148 -8.06 -21.57 10.00
CA THR A 148 -9.33 -21.59 9.28
C THR A 148 -9.57 -20.25 8.63
N THR A 149 -9.85 -20.23 7.32
CA THR A 149 -10.24 -19.02 6.61
C THR A 149 -11.56 -18.48 7.16
N VAL A 150 -11.53 -17.28 7.70
CA VAL A 150 -12.69 -16.58 8.27
C VAL A 150 -13.22 -15.47 7.36
N PHE A 151 -12.40 -15.00 6.42
CA PHE A 151 -12.78 -13.96 5.48
C PHE A 151 -12.07 -14.13 4.13
N THR A 152 -12.75 -13.74 3.05
CA THR A 152 -12.23 -13.73 1.68
C THR A 152 -12.65 -12.44 1.00
N HIS A 153 -11.71 -11.80 0.30
CA HIS A 153 -11.92 -10.60 -0.48
C HIS A 153 -11.43 -10.82 -1.91
N ALA A 154 -12.29 -10.66 -2.92
CA ALA A 154 -11.86 -10.65 -4.31
C ALA A 154 -11.47 -9.24 -4.76
N TRP A 155 -10.55 -9.11 -5.72
CA TRP A 155 -10.09 -7.78 -6.18
C TRP A 155 -11.19 -6.87 -6.72
N ALA A 156 -12.31 -7.44 -7.19
CA ALA A 156 -13.47 -6.71 -7.69
C ALA A 156 -14.38 -6.16 -6.58
N ASP A 157 -14.34 -6.74 -5.38
CA ASP A 157 -15.30 -6.51 -4.32
C ASP A 157 -15.17 -5.12 -3.70
N ASP A 158 -16.22 -4.67 -3.02
CA ASP A 158 -16.20 -3.45 -2.21
C ASP A 158 -15.19 -3.59 -1.06
N ALA A 159 -14.46 -2.52 -0.74
CA ALA A 159 -13.41 -2.60 0.28
C ALA A 159 -13.95 -2.58 1.72
N ALA A 160 -15.17 -2.09 1.98
CA ALA A 160 -15.64 -1.89 3.35
C ALA A 160 -15.68 -3.19 4.19
N PRO A 161 -16.14 -4.35 3.68
CA PRO A 161 -16.04 -5.63 4.39
C PRO A 161 -14.59 -6.04 4.67
N ALA A 162 -13.69 -5.81 3.72
CA ALA A 162 -12.25 -6.09 3.88
C ALA A 162 -11.61 -5.20 4.95
N VAL A 163 -11.91 -3.89 4.95
CA VAL A 163 -11.42 -2.96 5.97
C VAL A 163 -11.89 -3.38 7.37
N ALA A 164 -13.14 -3.81 7.52
CA ALA A 164 -13.65 -4.29 8.79
C ALA A 164 -12.90 -5.56 9.26
N ALA A 165 -12.72 -6.54 8.39
CA ALA A 165 -12.02 -7.78 8.73
C ALA A 165 -10.52 -7.56 9.03
N LEU A 166 -9.85 -6.68 8.26
CA LEU A 166 -8.47 -6.27 8.53
C LEU A 166 -8.35 -5.49 9.84
N THR A 167 -9.31 -4.62 10.16
CA THR A 167 -9.35 -3.89 11.44
C THR A 167 -9.42 -4.85 12.63
N GLU A 168 -10.18 -5.94 12.52
CA GLU A 168 -10.23 -6.98 13.54
C GLU A 168 -8.89 -7.74 13.64
N LEU A 169 -8.30 -8.10 12.51
CA LEU A 169 -7.03 -8.83 12.44
C LEU A 169 -5.85 -8.03 13.02
N PHE A 170 -5.71 -6.77 12.63
CA PHE A 170 -4.65 -5.88 13.12
C PHE A 170 -4.95 -5.31 14.52
N GLY A 171 -6.17 -5.48 15.03
CA GLY A 171 -6.60 -4.96 16.33
C GLY A 171 -6.71 -3.43 16.41
N ALA A 172 -6.61 -2.74 15.28
CA ALA A 172 -6.67 -1.29 15.19
C ALA A 172 -7.30 -0.84 13.85
N ALA A 173 -8.02 0.28 13.88
CA ALA A 173 -8.53 0.91 12.67
C ALA A 173 -7.37 1.44 11.81
N PRO A 174 -7.49 1.39 10.48
CA PRO A 174 -6.47 1.93 9.60
C PRO A 174 -6.37 3.45 9.74
N THR A 175 -5.21 4.00 9.40
CA THR A 175 -5.13 5.40 9.01
C THR A 175 -5.64 5.53 7.57
N GLU A 176 -6.58 6.44 7.35
CA GLU A 176 -7.08 6.74 6.00
C GLU A 176 -6.16 7.78 5.32
N ASP A 177 -5.83 7.52 4.07
CA ASP A 177 -5.10 8.43 3.18
C ASP A 177 -5.79 8.45 1.81
N PHE A 178 -5.41 9.39 0.95
CA PHE A 178 -6.03 9.56 -0.36
C PHE A 178 -4.99 9.83 -1.45
N GLN A 179 -4.98 8.97 -2.47
CA GLN A 179 -4.24 9.21 -3.69
C GLN A 179 -5.13 9.90 -4.71
N ASN A 180 -4.75 11.13 -5.09
CA ASN A 180 -5.37 11.80 -6.22
C ASN A 180 -5.09 11.03 -7.51
N GLY A 181 -6.14 10.81 -8.29
CA GLY A 181 -6.02 10.36 -9.67
C GLY A 181 -5.64 11.51 -10.60
N ASP A 182 -5.24 11.17 -11.82
CA ASP A 182 -4.95 12.10 -12.89
C ASP A 182 -5.54 11.60 -14.22
N ALA A 183 -5.04 12.10 -15.36
CA ALA A 183 -5.54 11.69 -16.66
C ALA A 183 -5.23 10.22 -17.00
N GLU A 184 -4.23 9.63 -16.35
CA GLU A 184 -3.69 8.31 -16.63
C GLU A 184 -3.94 7.33 -15.47
N ASN A 185 -4.17 7.84 -14.26
CA ASN A 185 -4.29 7.05 -13.02
C ASN A 185 -5.62 7.29 -12.30
N TYR A 186 -6.22 6.21 -11.80
CA TYR A 186 -7.40 6.30 -10.92
C TYR A 186 -7.05 6.94 -9.57
N ALA A 187 -8.03 7.58 -8.95
CA ALA A 187 -7.95 8.02 -7.56
C ALA A 187 -8.25 6.84 -6.63
N TYR A 188 -7.64 6.82 -5.44
CA TYR A 188 -7.84 5.75 -4.45
C TYR A 188 -7.98 6.31 -3.04
N ASP A 189 -8.95 5.77 -2.31
CA ASP A 189 -8.93 5.77 -0.84
C ASP A 189 -7.92 4.69 -0.39
N ILE A 190 -7.07 5.01 0.57
CA ILE A 190 -6.00 4.13 1.05
C ILE A 190 -6.22 3.88 2.53
N TYR A 191 -6.33 2.61 2.90
CA TYR A 191 -6.43 2.16 4.28
C TYR A 191 -5.07 1.59 4.71
N VAL A 192 -4.43 2.23 5.68
CA VAL A 192 -3.05 1.97 6.09
C VAL A 192 -3.01 1.35 7.48
N TRP A 193 -2.46 0.14 7.56
CA TRP A 193 -1.93 -0.48 8.77
C TRP A 193 -0.40 -0.51 8.69
N GLU A 194 0.28 -0.81 9.79
CA GLU A 194 1.75 -0.92 9.78
C GLU A 194 2.17 -2.07 8.84
N GLY A 195 3.00 -1.74 7.84
CA GLY A 195 3.44 -2.67 6.80
C GLY A 195 2.36 -3.19 5.85
N PHE A 196 1.10 -2.73 5.92
CA PHE A 196 0.02 -3.20 5.03
C PHE A 196 -0.89 -2.06 4.55
N ARG A 197 -1.20 -2.06 3.26
CA ARG A 197 -2.06 -1.06 2.62
C ARG A 197 -3.10 -1.75 1.75
N LEU A 198 -4.37 -1.38 1.94
CA LEU A 198 -5.46 -1.69 1.02
C LEU A 198 -5.84 -0.42 0.27
N TYR A 199 -5.87 -0.51 -1.04
CA TYR A 199 -6.30 0.56 -1.93
C TYR A 199 -7.70 0.25 -2.44
N ASP A 200 -8.60 1.24 -2.40
CA ASP A 200 -9.94 1.15 -2.96
C ASP A 200 -10.18 2.30 -3.92
N VAL A 201 -10.67 1.99 -5.12
CA VAL A 201 -10.86 2.99 -6.16
C VAL A 201 -11.90 4.01 -5.74
N PHE A 202 -11.53 5.28 -5.77
CA PHE A 202 -12.44 6.38 -5.48
C PHE A 202 -13.25 6.72 -6.74
N LEU A 203 -14.55 6.40 -6.72
CA LEU A 203 -15.47 6.66 -7.83
C LEU A 203 -16.43 7.80 -7.48
N SER A 204 -16.12 9.00 -7.96
CA SER A 204 -17.03 10.14 -7.85
C SER A 204 -18.23 10.01 -8.80
N ALA A 205 -19.31 10.75 -8.52
CA ALA A 205 -20.51 10.75 -9.36
C ALA A 205 -20.19 11.17 -10.81
N GLY A 206 -20.27 10.22 -11.74
CA GLY A 206 -19.90 10.40 -13.16
C GLY A 206 -18.65 9.62 -13.59
N ASN A 207 -17.94 8.98 -12.67
CA ASN A 207 -16.88 8.03 -13.01
C ASN A 207 -17.43 6.73 -13.59
N ARG A 208 -16.56 5.96 -14.27
CA ARG A 208 -16.88 4.62 -14.76
C ARG A 208 -17.35 3.72 -13.61
N PRO A 209 -18.25 2.76 -13.86
CA PRO A 209 -18.62 1.79 -12.85
C PRO A 209 -17.39 0.99 -12.39
N ARG A 210 -17.38 0.56 -11.12
CA ARG A 210 -16.31 -0.27 -10.53
C ARG A 210 -15.94 -1.47 -11.41
N ALA A 211 -16.95 -2.08 -12.05
CA ALA A 211 -16.79 -3.22 -12.95
C ALA A 211 -15.99 -2.92 -14.23
N GLU A 212 -15.76 -1.65 -14.57
CA GLU A 212 -14.90 -1.23 -15.69
C GLU A 212 -13.47 -0.84 -15.24
N VAL A 213 -13.20 -0.83 -13.93
CA VAL A 213 -11.87 -0.52 -13.38
C VAL A 213 -11.05 -1.81 -13.33
N PRO A 214 -9.83 -1.84 -13.88
CA PRO A 214 -8.97 -3.03 -13.86
C PRO A 214 -8.55 -3.44 -12.43
N ALA A 215 -8.18 -2.48 -11.59
CA ALA A 215 -7.80 -2.68 -10.19
C ALA A 215 -8.68 -1.85 -9.25
N PRO A 216 -9.94 -2.26 -9.00
CA PRO A 216 -10.81 -1.50 -8.12
C PRO A 216 -10.44 -1.66 -6.65
N THR A 217 -9.93 -2.82 -6.23
CA THR A 217 -9.08 -2.92 -5.04
C THR A 217 -7.75 -3.57 -5.38
N PHE A 218 -6.72 -3.26 -4.60
CA PHE A 218 -5.42 -3.89 -4.68
C PHE A 218 -4.67 -3.69 -3.35
N VAL A 219 -3.61 -4.47 -3.10
CA VAL A 219 -2.86 -4.42 -1.83
C VAL A 219 -1.37 -4.20 -2.05
N SER A 220 -0.72 -3.60 -1.06
CA SER A 220 0.72 -3.53 -0.94
C SER A 220 1.11 -3.82 0.51
N PHE A 221 2.13 -4.65 0.71
CA PHE A 221 2.63 -4.99 2.03
C PHE A 221 4.14 -5.12 2.02
N ASP A 222 4.76 -4.91 3.17
CA ASP A 222 6.21 -4.86 3.30
C ASP A 222 6.70 -5.40 4.65
N SER A 223 8.02 -5.47 4.81
CA SER A 223 8.69 -6.04 5.98
C SER A 223 8.35 -5.39 7.33
N ASP A 224 7.65 -4.25 7.36
CA ASP A 224 7.19 -3.61 8.61
C ASP A 224 5.89 -4.24 9.14
N ILE A 225 5.31 -5.24 8.46
CA ILE A 225 4.04 -5.86 8.86
C ILE A 225 4.21 -6.82 10.04
N ASP A 226 3.38 -6.66 11.07
CA ASP A 226 3.40 -7.53 12.26
C ASP A 226 2.52 -8.79 12.13
N VAL A 227 1.63 -8.81 11.13
CA VAL A 227 0.73 -9.94 10.87
C VAL A 227 1.39 -10.89 9.87
N PRO A 228 1.39 -12.22 10.12
CA PRO A 228 1.88 -13.21 9.18
C PRO A 228 1.20 -13.10 7.81
N VAL A 229 2.00 -13.09 6.74
CA VAL A 229 1.52 -13.10 5.36
C VAL A 229 2.03 -14.34 4.65
N THR A 230 1.13 -15.03 3.95
CA THR A 230 1.48 -16.11 3.02
C THR A 230 1.25 -15.61 1.60
N ASP A 231 2.34 -15.45 0.85
CA ASP A 231 2.34 -15.12 -0.57
C ASP A 231 2.30 -16.40 -1.41
N GLU A 232 1.48 -16.42 -2.47
CA GLU A 232 1.30 -17.61 -3.30
C GLU A 232 2.57 -18.07 -4.05
N PHE A 233 3.51 -17.15 -4.28
CA PHE A 233 4.79 -17.43 -4.94
C PHE A 233 5.88 -17.81 -3.94
N GLY A 234 5.55 -17.87 -2.64
CA GLY A 234 6.49 -18.20 -1.57
C GLY A 234 7.50 -17.10 -1.28
N ILE A 235 7.11 -15.84 -1.49
CA ILE A 235 7.93 -14.67 -1.16
C ILE A 235 7.83 -14.41 0.35
N ASP A 236 8.95 -14.55 1.06
CA ASP A 236 9.07 -14.09 2.45
C ASP A 236 9.66 -12.66 2.49
N LEU A 237 9.22 -11.86 3.46
CA LEU A 237 9.54 -10.43 3.55
C LEU A 237 10.94 -10.12 4.09
N ASP A 238 11.66 -11.14 4.54
CA ASP A 238 13.07 -11.07 4.97
C ASP A 238 14.05 -11.61 3.91
N MET A 239 13.55 -12.07 2.76
CA MET A 239 14.39 -12.56 1.66
C MET A 239 15.26 -11.46 1.06
N SER A 240 16.49 -11.83 0.71
CA SER A 240 17.34 -11.03 -0.14
C SER A 240 16.86 -11.02 -1.60
N ALA A 241 17.36 -10.06 -2.38
CA ALA A 241 17.08 -9.98 -3.81
C ALA A 241 17.53 -11.26 -4.57
N ASP A 242 18.62 -11.89 -4.14
CA ASP A 242 19.11 -13.14 -4.77
C ASP A 242 18.19 -14.33 -4.46
N GLU A 243 17.61 -14.39 -3.26
CA GLU A 243 16.63 -15.41 -2.87
C GLU A 243 15.32 -15.23 -3.64
N ILE A 244 14.82 -13.99 -3.77
CA ILE A 244 13.63 -13.71 -4.59
C ILE A 244 13.88 -14.01 -6.07
N ALA A 245 15.06 -13.70 -6.59
CA ALA A 245 15.43 -14.07 -7.96
C ALA A 245 15.43 -15.59 -8.17
N ALA A 246 15.79 -16.37 -7.14
CA ALA A 246 15.81 -17.82 -7.19
C ALA A 246 14.41 -18.46 -7.18
N LEU A 247 13.36 -17.73 -6.76
CA LEU A 247 11.96 -18.18 -6.84
C LEU A 247 11.43 -18.27 -8.29
N GLY A 248 12.16 -17.74 -9.26
CA GLY A 248 11.80 -17.81 -10.68
C GLY A 248 10.72 -16.82 -11.11
N PRO A 249 10.91 -15.50 -10.88
CA PRO A 249 10.02 -14.49 -11.44
C PRO A 249 10.03 -14.50 -12.98
N ASP A 250 8.94 -14.04 -13.59
CA ASP A 250 8.82 -13.91 -15.04
C ASP A 250 9.80 -12.86 -15.59
N SER A 251 10.08 -11.83 -14.79
CA SER A 251 11.10 -10.83 -15.07
C SER A 251 11.69 -10.27 -13.79
N GLY A 252 12.95 -9.84 -13.84
CA GLY A 252 13.59 -9.21 -12.70
C GLY A 252 14.90 -8.52 -13.03
N GLN A 253 15.10 -7.32 -12.48
CA GLN A 253 16.37 -6.59 -12.59
C GLN A 253 16.52 -5.59 -11.44
N GLY A 254 17.72 -5.51 -10.88
CA GLY A 254 18.10 -4.44 -9.94
C GLY A 254 17.25 -4.39 -8.66
N GLY A 255 16.78 -5.54 -8.16
CA GLY A 255 15.92 -5.63 -6.97
C GLY A 255 14.43 -5.49 -7.24
N SER A 256 14.01 -5.29 -8.50
CA SER A 256 12.60 -5.33 -8.90
C SER A 256 12.30 -6.66 -9.60
N PHE A 257 11.22 -7.32 -9.21
CA PHE A 257 10.78 -8.62 -9.75
C PHE A 257 9.27 -8.62 -10.04
N VAL A 258 8.86 -9.42 -11.02
CA VAL A 258 7.44 -9.59 -11.40
C VAL A 258 7.14 -11.07 -11.53
N PHE A 259 6.09 -11.52 -10.86
CA PHE A 259 5.55 -12.88 -10.89
C PHE A 259 4.12 -12.85 -11.42
N GLY A 260 3.70 -13.88 -12.16
CA GLY A 260 2.32 -13.99 -12.67
C GLY A 260 1.92 -12.88 -13.64
N SER A 261 2.86 -12.46 -14.49
CA SER A 261 2.69 -11.41 -15.50
C SER A 261 1.60 -11.74 -16.54
N ASP A 262 1.26 -13.01 -16.69
CA ASP A 262 0.20 -13.52 -17.57
C ASP A 262 -1.23 -13.26 -17.06
N ARG A 263 -1.42 -12.87 -15.79
CA ARG A 263 -2.74 -12.78 -15.13
C ARG A 263 -3.50 -11.48 -15.37
N ASN A 264 -2.82 -10.42 -15.80
CA ASN A 264 -3.40 -9.08 -15.99
C ASN A 264 -4.25 -8.97 -17.28
N THR A 265 -5.25 -9.84 -17.44
CA THR A 265 -6.03 -10.01 -18.67
C THR A 265 -7.34 -9.22 -18.70
N PHE A 266 -7.58 -8.33 -17.73
CA PHE A 266 -8.83 -7.55 -17.61
C PHE A 266 -9.37 -6.96 -18.93
N TYR A 267 -8.52 -6.38 -19.78
CA TYR A 267 -8.96 -5.81 -21.06
C TYR A 267 -9.27 -6.84 -22.16
N GLN A 268 -8.94 -8.10 -21.95
CA GLN A 268 -9.11 -9.22 -22.87
C GLN A 268 -10.34 -10.07 -22.51
N ASP A 269 -10.52 -10.40 -21.23
CA ASP A 269 -11.57 -11.32 -20.73
C ASP A 269 -12.40 -10.76 -19.56
N GLY A 270 -12.03 -9.59 -19.02
CA GLY A 270 -12.70 -8.97 -17.88
C GLY A 270 -12.30 -9.54 -16.52
N GLU A 271 -11.36 -10.48 -16.46
CA GLU A 271 -10.88 -11.07 -15.22
C GLU A 271 -9.94 -10.11 -14.48
N ARG A 272 -10.03 -10.12 -13.15
CA ARG A 272 -9.14 -9.37 -12.25
C ARG A 272 -8.30 -10.37 -11.49
N ARG A 273 -7.24 -10.82 -12.14
CA ARG A 273 -6.25 -11.69 -11.53
C ARG A 273 -4.92 -10.96 -11.53
N PHE A 274 -4.27 -10.85 -10.39
CA PHE A 274 -3.05 -10.07 -10.27
C PHE A 274 -1.83 -10.98 -10.09
N GLY A 275 -0.73 -10.54 -10.68
CA GLY A 275 0.60 -11.02 -10.35
C GLY A 275 1.19 -10.23 -9.18
N ALA A 276 2.25 -10.77 -8.58
CA ALA A 276 2.99 -10.07 -7.55
C ALA A 276 4.11 -9.23 -8.16
N ALA A 277 4.24 -8.00 -7.69
CA ALA A 277 5.39 -7.18 -7.96
C ALA A 277 6.19 -6.98 -6.70
N VAL A 278 7.46 -7.35 -6.75
CA VAL A 278 8.35 -7.32 -5.60
C VAL A 278 9.44 -6.29 -5.83
N THR A 279 9.68 -5.44 -4.85
CA THR A 279 10.82 -4.52 -4.83
C THR A 279 11.64 -4.76 -3.57
N VAL A 280 12.95 -4.85 -3.74
CA VAL A 280 13.92 -5.02 -2.65
C VAL A 280 14.80 -3.78 -2.60
N GLU A 281 14.64 -2.97 -1.55
CA GLU A 281 15.41 -1.77 -1.31
C GLU A 281 16.21 -1.91 0.00
N GLY A 282 17.51 -2.21 -0.12
CA GLY A 282 18.33 -2.54 1.04
C GLY A 282 17.86 -3.86 1.66
N SER A 283 17.34 -3.80 2.89
CA SER A 283 16.74 -4.94 3.59
C SER A 283 15.22 -4.94 3.54
N LYS A 284 14.60 -3.95 2.91
CA LYS A 284 13.13 -3.83 2.85
C LYS A 284 12.60 -4.52 1.61
N VAL A 285 11.76 -5.53 1.81
CA VAL A 285 10.99 -6.19 0.74
C VAL A 285 9.59 -5.59 0.73
N THR A 286 9.10 -5.22 -0.45
CA THR A 286 7.73 -4.73 -0.66
C THR A 286 7.08 -5.53 -1.77
N VAL A 287 5.90 -6.09 -1.50
CA VAL A 287 5.10 -6.87 -2.44
C VAL A 287 3.82 -6.09 -2.75
N THR A 288 3.46 -6.01 -4.03
CA THR A 288 2.24 -5.35 -4.48
C THR A 288 1.49 -6.24 -5.46
N TYR A 289 0.24 -6.56 -5.15
CA TYR A 289 -0.69 -7.24 -6.04
C TYR A 289 -1.59 -6.19 -6.65
N THR A 290 -1.40 -5.88 -7.93
CA THR A 290 -2.20 -4.89 -8.66
C THR A 290 -2.21 -5.15 -10.16
N PHE A 291 -3.11 -4.51 -10.87
CA PHE A 291 -3.16 -4.57 -12.31
C PHE A 291 -1.93 -3.90 -12.93
N ARG A 292 -1.22 -4.63 -13.79
CA ARG A 292 -0.12 -4.09 -14.61
C ARG A 292 -0.42 -4.33 -16.08
N ALA A 293 -0.50 -3.25 -16.85
CA ALA A 293 -0.58 -3.37 -18.30
C ALA A 293 0.73 -3.98 -18.82
N GLY A 294 0.63 -5.13 -19.48
CA GLY A 294 1.74 -5.78 -20.20
C GLY A 294 2.04 -5.14 -21.55
#